data_AF-A0A2N6SR94-F1
#
_entry.id   AF-A0A2N6SR94-F1
#
_cell.length_a   1.000
_cell.length_b   1.000
_cell.length_c   1.000
_cell.angle_alpha   90.00
_cell.angle_beta   90.00
_cell.angle_gamma   90.00
#
_symmetry.space_group_name_H-M   'P 1'
#
loop_
_entity.id
_entity.type
_entity.pdbx_description
1 polymer ?
#
loop_
_entity_poly.entity_id
_entity_poly.type
_entity_poly.pdbx_seq_one_letter_code
_entity_poly.pdbx_strand_id
1 'polypeptide(L)'
;MLGYLISSFFNIIASLLSVVSIVFVAYSFFTVGRQWNKGNNQDLFNLLVVSGAFLILVRIIDIVIKSSAYFFKPTSSIFLVLIAIGVPAIIYVISTSAGEKIYEDGYFNKLSDTEFLKSEIMAAFSQFMKEIEKISSKVSKEVNSSNTAHKKASNQNVGAGAYKYTEDAGDFHGMLKENRSLLLFIILNIITCGFYWYYFVHTVSREVNIACAGDGEQTSGLLKYIILSILTCGIYSLYWDYALANRLAANGPRYGYTIQENGSTYLLWVLLGGWVCGLGFFVARNITIKNLNKICRGYNQQNPIF
;
A
#
# COMPACT_ATOMS: atom_id res chain seq x y z
N MET A 1 1.55 13.21 30.35
CA MET A 1 2.49 13.08 29.22
C MET A 1 2.07 11.99 28.23
N LEU A 2 1.79 10.76 28.67
CA LEU A 2 1.34 9.65 27.79
C LEU A 2 0.05 9.97 27.00
N GLY A 3 -0.97 10.54 27.64
CA GLY A 3 -2.22 10.93 26.97
C GLY A 3 -2.03 11.99 25.87
N TYR A 4 -1.05 12.89 26.04
CA TYR A 4 -0.71 13.90 25.03
C TYR A 4 -0.01 13.27 23.81
N LEU A 5 0.88 12.31 24.03
CA LEU A 5 1.53 11.57 22.96
C LEU A 5 0.54 10.72 22.16
N ILE A 6 -0.39 10.05 22.85
CA ILE A 6 -1.46 9.27 22.22
C ILE A 6 -2.38 10.18 21.39
N SER A 7 -2.83 11.30 21.96
CA SER A 7 -3.64 12.28 21.23
C SER A 7 -2.91 12.86 20.02
N SER A 8 -1.62 13.17 20.15
CA SER A 8 -0.79 13.66 19.05
C SER A 8 -0.66 12.62 17.91
N PHE A 9 -0.45 11.35 18.25
CA PHE A 9 -0.39 10.26 17.28
C PHE A 9 -1.71 10.10 16.50
N PHE A 10 -2.85 10.09 17.17
CA PHE A 10 -4.16 10.03 16.51
C PHE A 10 -4.43 11.26 15.63
N ASN A 11 -4.00 12.45 16.06
CA ASN A 11 -4.10 13.67 15.25
C ASN A 11 -3.23 13.59 13.97
N ILE A 12 -2.03 13.02 14.04
CA ILE A 12 -1.17 12.80 12.86
C ILE A 12 -1.84 11.82 11.89
N ILE A 13 -2.36 10.70 12.40
CA ILE A 13 -3.08 9.71 11.57
C ILE A 13 -4.30 10.34 10.91
N ALA A 14 -5.13 11.05 11.67
CA ALA A 14 -6.33 11.72 11.15
C ALA A 14 -5.97 12.75 10.08
N SER A 15 -4.88 13.50 10.28
CA SER A 15 -4.38 14.48 9.31
C SER A 15 -3.85 13.81 8.04
N LEU A 16 -3.13 12.69 8.16
CA LEU A 16 -2.67 11.91 7.01
C LEU A 16 -3.87 11.37 6.23
N LEU A 17 -4.80 10.69 6.91
CA LEU A 17 -6.01 10.14 6.30
C LEU A 17 -6.86 11.21 5.61
N SER A 18 -6.89 12.42 6.19
CA SER A 18 -7.52 13.59 5.59
C SER A 18 -6.84 14.04 4.28
N VAL A 19 -5.52 13.99 4.17
CA VAL A 19 -4.83 14.36 2.92
C VAL A 19 -5.17 13.34 1.84
N VAL A 20 -5.17 12.06 2.20
CA VAL A 20 -5.47 10.94 1.30
C VAL A 20 -6.88 11.05 0.73
N SER A 21 -7.88 11.32 1.58
CA SER A 21 -9.26 11.46 1.11
C SER A 21 -9.44 12.67 0.18
N ILE A 22 -8.75 13.78 0.42
CA ILE A 22 -8.74 14.93 -0.50
C ILE A 22 -8.12 14.54 -1.84
N VAL A 23 -6.96 13.88 -1.85
CA VAL A 23 -6.29 13.45 -3.09
C VAL A 23 -7.18 12.49 -3.89
N PHE A 24 -7.86 11.57 -3.20
CA PHE A 24 -8.77 10.62 -3.85
C PHE A 24 -9.96 11.32 -4.50
N VAL A 25 -10.59 12.29 -3.82
CA VAL A 25 -11.69 13.09 -4.39
C VAL A 25 -11.21 14.01 -5.52
N ALA A 26 -10.03 14.64 -5.38
CA ALA A 26 -9.47 15.47 -6.43
C ALA A 26 -9.18 14.65 -7.69
N TYR A 27 -8.68 13.43 -7.53
CA TYR A 27 -8.49 12.50 -8.62
C TYR A 27 -9.81 12.11 -9.29
N SER A 28 -10.85 11.77 -8.51
CA SER A 28 -12.15 11.39 -9.08
C SER A 28 -12.74 12.52 -9.91
N PHE A 29 -12.69 13.77 -9.43
CA PHE A 29 -13.07 14.95 -10.21
C PHE A 29 -12.28 15.09 -11.51
N PHE A 30 -10.95 14.95 -11.44
CA PHE A 30 -10.10 15.04 -12.63
C PHE A 30 -10.45 13.96 -13.66
N THR A 31 -10.70 12.72 -13.22
CA THR A 31 -11.07 11.63 -14.13
C THR A 31 -12.45 11.80 -14.73
N VAL A 32 -13.44 12.20 -13.95
CA VAL A 32 -14.78 12.51 -14.44
C VAL A 32 -14.67 13.59 -15.52
N GLY A 33 -13.99 14.71 -15.25
CA GLY A 33 -13.84 15.78 -16.25
C GLY A 33 -13.11 15.37 -17.54
N ARG A 34 -12.18 14.40 -17.49
CA ARG A 34 -11.38 13.98 -18.66
C ARG A 34 -11.96 12.79 -19.43
N GLN A 35 -12.71 11.93 -18.75
CA GLN A 35 -13.14 10.62 -19.27
C GLN A 35 -14.66 10.51 -19.40
N TRP A 36 -15.43 11.54 -19.05
CA TRP A 36 -16.86 11.60 -19.33
C TRP A 36 -17.14 11.35 -20.82
N ASN A 37 -18.14 10.53 -21.11
CA ASN A 37 -18.59 10.14 -22.46
C ASN A 37 -17.63 9.26 -23.27
N LYS A 38 -16.69 8.57 -22.60
CA LYS A 38 -15.81 7.56 -23.21
C LYS A 38 -16.24 6.10 -22.96
N GLY A 39 -17.46 5.89 -22.48
CA GLY A 39 -18.09 4.56 -22.39
C GLY A 39 -18.13 3.95 -20.99
N ASN A 40 -17.72 4.67 -19.94
CA ASN A 40 -17.76 4.15 -18.56
C ASN A 40 -18.24 5.19 -17.52
N ASN A 41 -19.30 5.91 -17.85
CA ASN A 41 -19.80 7.01 -17.00
C ASN A 41 -20.29 6.50 -15.64
N GLN A 42 -20.81 5.26 -15.57
CA GLN A 42 -21.24 4.63 -14.31
C GLN A 42 -20.06 4.44 -13.35
N ASP A 43 -18.98 3.79 -13.77
CA ASP A 43 -17.83 3.55 -12.88
C ASP A 43 -17.13 4.86 -12.49
N LEU A 44 -17.07 5.83 -13.41
CA LEU A 44 -16.53 7.17 -13.12
C LEU A 44 -17.36 7.91 -12.07
N PHE A 45 -18.69 7.78 -12.14
CA PHE A 45 -19.60 8.37 -11.17
C PHE A 45 -19.55 7.61 -9.83
N ASN A 46 -19.45 6.28 -9.85
CA ASN A 46 -19.26 5.47 -8.64
C ASN A 46 -17.93 5.78 -7.94
N LEU A 47 -16.85 5.96 -8.71
CA LEU A 47 -15.55 6.44 -8.21
C LEU A 47 -15.70 7.76 -7.47
N LEU A 48 -16.45 8.70 -8.05
CA LEU A 48 -16.72 9.99 -7.44
C LEU A 48 -17.51 9.85 -6.13
N VAL A 49 -18.62 9.12 -6.14
CA VAL A 49 -19.47 8.92 -4.95
C VAL A 49 -18.72 8.20 -3.83
N VAL A 50 -17.98 7.12 -4.13
CA VAL A 50 -17.20 6.35 -3.16
C VAL A 50 -16.08 7.20 -2.56
N SER A 51 -15.36 7.97 -3.38
CA SER A 51 -14.33 8.89 -2.88
C SER A 51 -14.91 9.98 -1.97
N GLY A 52 -16.09 10.51 -2.30
CA GLY A 52 -16.81 11.48 -1.49
C GLY A 52 -17.28 10.90 -0.15
N ALA A 53 -17.87 9.70 -0.17
CA ALA A 53 -18.27 8.98 1.05
C ALA A 53 -17.07 8.68 1.96
N PHE A 54 -15.94 8.28 1.39
CA PHE A 54 -14.69 8.11 2.13
C PHE A 54 -14.23 9.42 2.77
N LEU A 55 -14.26 10.55 2.05
CA LEU A 55 -13.95 11.86 2.62
C LEU A 55 -14.86 12.21 3.80
N ILE A 56 -16.17 11.99 3.67
CA ILE A 56 -17.14 12.27 4.74
C ILE A 56 -16.82 11.44 5.99
N LEU A 57 -16.57 10.14 5.83
CA LEU A 57 -16.19 9.24 6.93
C LEU A 57 -14.92 9.74 7.62
N VAL A 58 -13.89 10.09 6.84
CA VAL A 58 -12.63 10.62 7.37
C VAL A 58 -12.85 11.94 8.12
N ARG A 59 -13.73 12.81 7.62
CA ARG A 59 -14.08 14.06 8.30
C ARG A 59 -14.82 13.83 9.62
N ILE A 60 -15.73 12.87 9.68
CA ILE A 60 -16.40 12.49 10.93
C ILE A 60 -15.37 12.01 11.96
N ILE A 61 -14.44 11.13 11.56
CA ILE A 61 -13.35 10.66 12.43
C ILE A 61 -12.49 11.84 12.90
N ASP A 62 -12.12 12.75 11.99
CA ASP A 62 -11.31 13.93 12.30
C ASP A 62 -12.01 14.86 13.30
N ILE A 63 -13.33 15.05 13.16
CA ILE A 63 -14.17 15.80 14.10
C ILE A 63 -14.16 15.12 15.47
N VAL A 64 -14.35 13.80 15.54
CA VAL A 64 -14.37 13.05 16.82
C VAL A 64 -13.02 13.15 17.53
N ILE A 65 -11.91 12.97 16.82
CA ILE A 65 -10.56 13.04 17.38
C ILE A 65 -10.25 14.47 17.87
N LYS A 66 -10.55 15.48 17.05
CA LYS A 66 -10.21 16.89 17.35
C LYS A 66 -11.20 17.60 18.26
N SER A 67 -12.42 17.08 18.42
CA SER A 67 -13.39 17.57 19.43
C SER A 67 -12.80 17.51 20.86
N SER A 68 -11.87 16.58 21.10
CA SER A 68 -11.14 16.49 22.37
C SER A 68 -10.05 17.57 22.59
N ALA A 69 -9.76 18.39 21.57
CA ALA A 69 -8.71 19.41 21.61
C ALA A 69 -9.32 20.83 21.46
N TYR A 70 -9.06 21.71 22.44
CA TYR A 70 -9.62 23.07 22.59
C TYR A 70 -9.40 24.06 21.41
N PHE A 71 -8.72 23.67 20.33
CA PHE A 71 -8.40 24.53 19.18
C PHE A 71 -9.10 24.07 17.89
N PHE A 72 -10.34 23.62 18.00
CA PHE A 72 -11.12 23.10 16.87
C PHE A 72 -11.72 24.24 16.03
N LYS A 73 -11.32 24.33 14.75
CA LYS A 73 -11.96 25.19 13.73
C LYS A 73 -12.72 24.29 12.72
N PRO A 74 -14.04 24.08 12.89
CA PRO A 74 -14.83 23.17 12.05
C PRO A 74 -15.09 23.65 10.62
N THR A 75 -14.82 24.91 10.31
CA THR A 75 -15.31 25.58 9.11
C THR A 75 -14.80 24.97 7.80
N SER A 76 -13.53 24.52 7.76
CA SER A 76 -12.97 23.86 6.56
C SER A 76 -13.51 22.45 6.35
N SER A 77 -13.79 21.70 7.43
CA SER A 77 -14.30 20.33 7.36
C SER A 77 -15.73 20.27 6.83
N ILE A 78 -16.59 21.20 7.23
CA ILE A 78 -17.99 21.25 6.78
C ILE A 78 -18.06 21.59 5.28
N PHE A 79 -17.24 22.53 4.81
CA PHE A 79 -17.20 22.91 3.41
C PHE A 79 -16.83 21.73 2.49
N LEU A 80 -15.85 20.91 2.89
CA LEU A 80 -15.46 19.73 2.11
C LEU A 80 -16.54 18.64 2.08
N VAL A 81 -17.31 18.48 3.17
CA VAL A 81 -18.46 17.57 3.21
C VAL A 81 -19.56 18.07 2.25
N LEU A 82 -19.83 19.38 2.23
CA LEU A 82 -20.80 19.96 1.30
C LEU A 82 -20.38 19.76 -0.17
N ILE A 83 -19.09 19.90 -0.49
CA ILE A 83 -18.56 19.61 -1.83
C ILE A 83 -18.74 18.12 -2.18
N ALA A 84 -18.40 17.22 -1.25
CA ALA A 84 -18.47 15.77 -1.46
C ALA A 84 -19.90 15.27 -1.74
N ILE A 85 -20.93 15.98 -1.25
CA ILE A 85 -22.34 15.66 -1.51
C ILE A 85 -22.86 16.44 -2.72
N GLY A 86 -22.57 17.74 -2.79
CA GLY A 86 -23.13 18.65 -3.77
C GLY A 86 -22.66 18.38 -5.19
N VAL A 87 -21.37 18.09 -5.39
CA VAL A 87 -20.83 17.90 -6.74
C VAL A 87 -21.39 16.63 -7.42
N PRO A 88 -21.43 15.45 -6.78
CA PRO A 88 -22.08 14.28 -7.36
C PRO A 88 -23.56 14.52 -7.68
N ALA A 89 -24.30 15.21 -6.79
CA ALA A 89 -25.70 15.54 -7.03
C ALA A 89 -25.89 16.43 -8.26
N ILE A 90 -25.05 17.47 -8.41
CA ILE A 90 -25.08 18.36 -9.59
C ILE A 90 -24.77 17.57 -10.86
N ILE A 91 -23.72 16.74 -10.85
CA ILE A 91 -23.35 15.92 -12.02
C ILE A 91 -24.49 14.97 -12.39
N TYR A 92 -25.13 14.33 -11.41
CA TYR A 92 -26.26 13.44 -11.64
C TYR A 92 -27.45 14.15 -12.28
N VAL A 93 -27.80 15.35 -11.78
CA VAL A 93 -28.90 16.16 -12.33
C VAL A 93 -28.58 16.61 -13.75
N ILE A 94 -27.37 17.11 -13.99
CA ILE A 94 -26.94 17.56 -15.33
C ILE A 94 -27.01 16.40 -16.33
N SER A 95 -26.45 15.25 -15.97
CA SER A 95 -26.41 14.07 -16.85
C SER A 95 -27.83 13.56 -17.16
N THR A 96 -28.69 13.50 -16.13
CA THR A 96 -30.09 13.12 -16.30
C THR A 96 -30.85 14.12 -17.18
N SER A 97 -30.62 15.42 -17.01
CA SER A 97 -31.24 16.47 -17.82
C SER A 97 -30.77 16.48 -19.28
N ALA A 98 -29.56 15.98 -19.53
CA ALA A 98 -29.01 15.76 -20.87
C ALA A 98 -29.52 14.47 -21.52
N GLY A 99 -30.36 13.69 -20.83
CA GLY A 99 -30.90 12.42 -21.33
C GLY A 99 -29.96 11.22 -21.16
N GLU A 100 -28.85 11.36 -20.42
CA GLU A 100 -27.93 10.26 -20.14
C GLU A 100 -28.43 9.44 -18.94
N LYS A 101 -28.65 8.13 -19.14
CA LYS A 101 -28.87 7.19 -18.04
C LYS A 101 -27.53 6.69 -17.50
N ILE A 102 -27.08 7.22 -16.36
CA ILE A 102 -25.86 6.77 -15.67
C ILE A 102 -26.02 5.36 -15.10
N TYR A 103 -27.20 5.07 -14.55
CA TYR A 103 -27.49 3.81 -13.88
C TYR A 103 -28.61 3.04 -14.59
N GLU A 104 -28.49 1.73 -14.58
CA GLU A 104 -29.56 0.83 -15.01
C GLU A 104 -30.76 0.89 -14.04
N ASP A 105 -31.96 0.63 -14.58
CA ASP A 105 -33.17 0.61 -13.78
C ASP A 105 -33.05 -0.48 -12.68
N GLY A 106 -33.30 -0.10 -11.42
CA GLY A 106 -33.15 -0.99 -10.27
C GLY A 106 -31.72 -1.15 -9.73
N TYR A 107 -30.74 -0.38 -10.23
CA TYR A 107 -29.36 -0.37 -9.71
C TYR A 107 -29.31 -0.19 -8.18
N PHE A 108 -30.04 0.80 -7.65
CA PHE A 108 -30.04 1.09 -6.21
C PHE A 108 -30.64 -0.01 -5.34
N ASN A 109 -31.48 -0.89 -5.92
CA ASN A 109 -32.00 -2.05 -5.20
C ASN A 109 -30.92 -3.11 -4.99
N LYS A 110 -29.87 -3.14 -5.83
CA LYS A 110 -28.74 -4.05 -5.69
C LYS A 110 -27.77 -3.59 -4.58
N LEU A 111 -27.80 -2.32 -4.17
CA LEU A 111 -26.90 -1.81 -3.11
C LEU A 111 -27.16 -2.41 -1.72
N SER A 112 -28.34 -3.00 -1.47
CA SER A 112 -28.59 -3.71 -0.22
C SER A 112 -27.81 -5.03 -0.11
N ASP A 113 -27.33 -5.56 -1.24
CA ASP A 113 -26.46 -6.72 -1.27
C ASP A 113 -25.03 -6.31 -0.89
N THR A 114 -24.50 -6.91 0.16
CA THR A 114 -23.17 -6.58 0.69
C THR A 114 -22.04 -6.96 -0.26
N GLU A 115 -22.18 -8.01 -1.06
CA GLU A 115 -21.16 -8.43 -2.01
C GLU A 115 -21.15 -7.53 -3.24
N PHE A 116 -22.34 -7.11 -3.70
CA PHE A 116 -22.47 -6.09 -4.73
C PHE A 116 -21.88 -4.74 -4.28
N LEU A 117 -22.23 -4.27 -3.08
CA LEU A 117 -21.70 -3.02 -2.55
C LEU A 117 -20.17 -3.05 -2.40
N LYS A 118 -19.61 -4.16 -1.89
CA LYS A 118 -18.15 -4.35 -1.79
C LYS A 118 -17.49 -4.31 -3.17
N SER A 119 -18.09 -4.94 -4.18
CA SER A 119 -17.49 -4.98 -5.52
C SER A 119 -17.41 -3.59 -6.14
N GLU A 120 -18.46 -2.77 -6.00
CA GLU A 120 -18.50 -1.38 -6.47
C GLU A 120 -17.45 -0.50 -5.77
N ILE A 121 -17.32 -0.62 -4.45
CA ILE A 121 -16.30 0.10 -3.68
C ILE A 121 -14.89 -0.34 -4.11
N MET A 122 -14.67 -1.65 -4.28
CA MET A 122 -13.37 -2.19 -4.69
C MET A 122 -13.02 -1.81 -6.12
N ALA A 123 -13.98 -1.74 -7.03
CA ALA A 123 -13.79 -1.28 -8.41
C ALA A 123 -13.32 0.18 -8.42
N ALA A 124 -14.03 1.06 -7.70
CA ALA A 124 -13.64 2.47 -7.53
C ALA A 124 -12.23 2.60 -6.94
N PHE A 125 -11.95 1.88 -5.86
CA PHE A 125 -10.63 1.94 -5.22
C PHE A 125 -9.52 1.39 -6.13
N SER A 126 -9.78 0.29 -6.86
CA SER A 126 -8.85 -0.29 -7.83
C SER A 126 -8.53 0.71 -8.96
N GLN A 127 -9.52 1.44 -9.45
CA GLN A 127 -9.31 2.47 -10.47
C GLN A 127 -8.42 3.62 -9.96
N PHE A 128 -8.56 4.03 -8.71
CA PHE A 128 -7.64 4.98 -8.08
C PHE A 128 -6.22 4.41 -7.94
N MET A 129 -6.09 3.18 -7.43
CA MET A 129 -4.80 2.53 -7.23
C MET A 129 -4.03 2.33 -8.53
N LYS A 130 -4.71 2.01 -9.65
CA LYS A 130 -4.10 1.91 -10.97
C LYS A 130 -3.39 3.20 -11.39
N GLU A 131 -3.94 4.36 -11.04
CA GLU A 131 -3.30 5.65 -11.37
C GLU A 131 -2.14 5.98 -10.42
N ILE A 132 -2.26 5.64 -9.13
CA ILE A 132 -1.13 5.72 -8.20
C ILE A 132 0.04 4.86 -8.69
N GLU A 133 -0.24 3.66 -9.20
CA GLU A 133 0.76 2.78 -9.79
C GLU A 133 1.38 3.38 -11.06
N LYS A 134 0.59 3.99 -11.94
CA LYS A 134 1.11 4.71 -13.12
C LYS A 134 2.03 5.87 -12.72
N ILE A 135 1.65 6.67 -11.73
CA ILE A 135 2.49 7.76 -11.20
C ILE A 135 3.79 7.19 -10.63
N SER A 136 3.69 6.14 -9.79
CA SER A 136 4.85 5.45 -9.22
C SER A 136 5.80 4.92 -10.30
N SER A 137 5.26 4.35 -11.38
CA SER A 137 6.06 3.84 -12.50
C SER A 137 6.76 4.95 -13.28
N LYS A 138 6.13 6.13 -13.43
CA LYS A 138 6.73 7.31 -14.08
C LYS A 138 7.84 7.90 -13.22
N VAL A 139 7.59 8.10 -11.93
CA VAL A 139 8.58 8.58 -10.97
C VAL A 139 9.78 7.62 -10.90
N SER A 140 9.54 6.31 -10.86
CA SER A 140 10.61 5.31 -10.87
C SER A 140 11.46 5.36 -12.15
N LYS A 141 10.86 5.66 -13.30
CA LYS A 141 11.58 5.85 -14.58
C LYS A 141 12.41 7.13 -14.56
N GLU A 142 11.89 8.25 -14.06
CA GLU A 142 12.64 9.51 -13.97
C GLU A 142 13.80 9.47 -12.96
N VAL A 143 13.61 8.80 -11.82
CA VAL A 143 14.67 8.59 -10.81
C VAL A 143 15.80 7.71 -11.39
N ASN A 144 15.48 6.71 -12.21
CA ASN A 144 16.49 5.89 -12.87
C ASN A 144 17.20 6.63 -14.01
N SER A 145 16.51 7.51 -14.75
CA SER A 145 17.12 8.35 -15.80
C SER A 145 18.16 9.33 -15.24
N SER A 146 18.01 9.76 -13.99
CA SER A 146 18.95 10.66 -13.30
C SER A 146 20.27 9.99 -12.87
N ASN A 147 20.31 8.65 -12.80
CA ASN A 147 21.51 7.88 -12.45
C ASN A 147 22.32 7.39 -13.66
N THR A 148 21.87 7.68 -14.89
CA THR A 148 22.47 7.15 -16.13
C THR A 148 23.73 7.87 -16.60
N ALA A 149 24.18 8.92 -15.92
CA ALA A 149 25.41 9.62 -16.27
C ALA A 149 26.70 8.93 -15.75
N HIS A 150 26.61 7.94 -14.85
CA HIS A 150 27.82 7.41 -14.18
C HIS A 150 28.10 5.90 -14.24
N LYS A 151 27.35 5.10 -15.00
CA LYS A 151 27.68 3.68 -15.17
C LYS A 151 27.50 3.18 -16.60
N LYS A 152 28.39 3.62 -17.49
CA LYS A 152 28.83 2.80 -18.63
C LYS A 152 29.91 1.85 -18.14
N ALA A 153 29.53 0.63 -17.80
CA ALA A 153 30.29 -0.62 -18.02
C ALA A 153 29.59 -1.77 -17.29
N SER A 154 29.40 -2.87 -18.02
CA SER A 154 28.84 -4.16 -17.59
C SER A 154 27.31 -4.29 -17.58
N ASN A 155 26.81 -4.46 -18.79
CA ASN A 155 26.01 -5.60 -19.26
C ASN A 155 24.65 -5.96 -18.65
N GLN A 156 23.69 -6.07 -19.58
CA GLN A 156 22.36 -6.68 -19.56
C GLN A 156 21.29 -6.13 -18.61
N ASN A 157 20.48 -5.24 -19.21
CA ASN A 157 19.05 -5.08 -18.96
C ASN A 157 18.35 -6.44 -18.77
N VAL A 158 18.07 -6.81 -17.52
CA VAL A 158 16.95 -7.71 -17.20
C VAL A 158 15.82 -6.83 -16.66
N GLY A 159 15.20 -6.10 -17.58
CA GLY A 159 13.97 -5.37 -17.35
C GLY A 159 12.78 -6.21 -17.79
N ALA A 160 11.77 -6.29 -16.92
CA ALA A 160 10.38 -6.62 -17.28
C ALA A 160 10.02 -8.09 -17.65
N GLY A 161 10.66 -9.10 -17.04
CA GLY A 161 10.24 -10.52 -17.18
C GLY A 161 9.89 -11.28 -15.88
N ALA A 162 10.08 -10.70 -14.69
CA ALA A 162 10.14 -11.45 -13.43
C ALA A 162 8.81 -11.68 -12.69
N TYR A 163 7.65 -11.51 -13.35
CA TYR A 163 6.35 -11.75 -12.71
C TYR A 163 5.38 -12.37 -13.71
N LYS A 164 5.53 -13.68 -13.91
CA LYS A 164 4.44 -14.53 -14.39
C LYS A 164 3.69 -15.03 -13.16
N TYR A 165 2.41 -14.69 -13.06
CA TYR A 165 1.52 -15.20 -12.03
C TYR A 165 1.17 -16.64 -12.40
N THR A 166 1.69 -17.62 -11.66
CA THR A 166 1.14 -18.97 -11.64
C THR A 166 0.37 -19.11 -10.33
N GLU A 167 -0.95 -19.01 -10.44
CA GLU A 167 -1.88 -19.58 -9.45
C GLU A 167 -1.61 -21.08 -9.37
N ASP A 168 -1.65 -21.63 -8.16
CA ASP A 168 -1.38 -23.02 -7.81
C ASP A 168 0.06 -23.52 -7.92
N ALA A 169 0.63 -23.83 -6.73
CA ALA A 169 1.58 -24.91 -6.43
C ALA A 169 2.51 -25.45 -7.54
N GLY A 170 3.09 -24.59 -8.37
CA GLY A 170 3.89 -24.95 -9.52
C GLY A 170 5.23 -24.23 -9.53
N ASP A 171 6.28 -25.00 -9.82
CA ASP A 171 7.69 -24.65 -9.84
C ASP A 171 7.97 -23.23 -10.39
N PHE A 172 8.48 -22.34 -9.53
CA PHE A 172 8.78 -20.96 -9.90
C PHE A 172 10.06 -20.91 -10.74
N HIS A 173 9.92 -20.65 -12.04
CA HIS A 173 11.04 -20.51 -12.97
C HIS A 173 11.38 -19.04 -13.29
N GLY A 174 11.45 -18.19 -12.26
CA GLY A 174 11.67 -16.75 -12.39
C GLY A 174 12.90 -16.24 -11.61
N MET A 175 13.34 -15.01 -11.91
CA MET A 175 14.27 -14.29 -11.02
C MET A 175 13.49 -13.58 -9.91
N LEU A 176 14.02 -13.58 -8.70
CA LEU A 176 13.48 -12.84 -7.57
C LEU A 176 13.94 -11.38 -7.62
N LYS A 177 13.10 -10.45 -7.16
CA LYS A 177 13.49 -9.04 -7.09
C LYS A 177 14.59 -8.87 -6.03
N GLU A 178 15.64 -8.11 -6.33
CA GLU A 178 16.80 -7.91 -5.44
C GLU A 178 17.18 -6.44 -5.20
N ASN A 179 16.50 -5.50 -5.86
CA ASN A 179 16.78 -4.06 -5.78
C ASN A 179 15.69 -3.30 -5.02
N ARG A 180 15.25 -3.80 -3.86
CA ARG A 180 14.33 -3.05 -2.97
C ARG A 180 15.11 -2.00 -2.20
N SER A 181 14.57 -0.79 -2.08
CA SER A 181 15.18 0.28 -1.28
C SER A 181 14.24 0.76 -0.18
N LEU A 182 14.81 1.15 0.96
CA LEU A 182 14.05 1.72 2.07
C LEU A 182 13.36 3.02 1.67
N LEU A 183 14.06 3.87 0.91
CA LEU A 183 13.51 5.16 0.46
C LEU A 183 12.27 4.94 -0.41
N LEU A 184 12.34 4.02 -1.37
CA LEU A 184 11.20 3.67 -2.21
C LEU A 184 10.08 3.05 -1.37
N PHE A 185 10.42 2.20 -0.39
CA PHE A 185 9.44 1.63 0.52
C PHE A 185 8.68 2.70 1.32
N ILE A 186 9.37 3.71 1.87
CA ILE A 186 8.78 4.81 2.63
C ILE A 186 7.89 5.66 1.71
N ILE A 187 8.41 6.06 0.56
CA ILE A 187 7.68 6.87 -0.41
C ILE A 187 6.41 6.16 -0.86
N LEU A 188 6.48 4.88 -1.25
CA LEU A 188 5.29 4.14 -1.61
C LEU A 188 4.35 3.94 -0.42
N ASN A 189 4.84 3.73 0.80
CA ASN A 189 3.96 3.65 1.97
C ASN A 189 3.19 4.95 2.20
N ILE A 190 3.84 6.11 2.03
CA ILE A 190 3.19 7.42 2.15
C ILE A 190 2.17 7.62 1.02
N ILE A 191 2.58 7.36 -0.24
CA ILE A 191 1.71 7.55 -1.42
C ILE A 191 0.50 6.59 -1.39
N THR A 192 0.70 5.35 -0.95
CA THR A 192 -0.36 4.34 -0.84
C THR A 192 -1.04 4.33 0.52
N CYS A 193 -0.73 5.29 1.39
CA CYS A 193 -1.46 5.50 2.62
C CYS A 193 -1.42 4.28 3.56
N GLY A 194 -0.29 3.58 3.58
CA GLY A 194 -0.11 2.34 4.34
C GLY A 194 -0.42 1.06 3.56
N PHE A 195 -1.11 1.10 2.42
CA PHE A 195 -1.47 -0.12 1.69
C PHE A 195 -0.26 -0.86 1.10
N TYR A 196 0.79 -0.14 0.74
CA TYR A 196 2.03 -0.76 0.25
C TYR A 196 2.67 -1.69 1.26
N TRP A 197 2.43 -1.50 2.56
CA TRP A 197 2.84 -2.43 3.59
C TRP A 197 2.33 -3.86 3.33
N TYR A 198 1.06 -4.00 2.98
CA TYR A 198 0.43 -5.29 2.69
C TYR A 198 0.96 -5.91 1.40
N TYR A 199 1.20 -5.09 0.37
CA TYR A 199 1.86 -5.55 -0.86
C TYR A 199 3.28 -6.06 -0.57
N PHE A 200 4.03 -5.38 0.30
CA PHE A 200 5.36 -5.81 0.72
C PHE A 200 5.28 -7.16 1.45
N VAL A 201 4.40 -7.32 2.43
CA VAL A 201 4.21 -8.60 3.14
C VAL A 201 3.90 -9.73 2.15
N HIS A 202 2.95 -9.52 1.23
CA HIS A 202 2.59 -10.53 0.24
C HIS A 202 3.77 -10.96 -0.65
N THR A 203 4.49 -9.98 -1.22
CA THR A 203 5.62 -10.25 -2.12
C THR A 203 6.77 -10.93 -1.38
N VAL A 204 7.13 -10.41 -0.20
CA VAL A 204 8.23 -10.97 0.61
C VAL A 204 7.91 -12.37 1.12
N SER A 205 6.69 -12.67 1.58
CA SER A 205 6.33 -14.04 1.98
C SER A 205 6.58 -15.02 0.83
N ARG A 206 6.12 -14.68 -0.37
CA ARG A 206 6.26 -15.54 -1.55
C ARG A 206 7.74 -15.73 -1.92
N GLU A 207 8.48 -14.64 -2.03
CA GLU A 207 9.88 -14.65 -2.48
C GLU A 207 10.79 -15.37 -1.48
N VAL A 208 10.55 -15.22 -0.18
CA VAL A 208 11.29 -15.94 0.86
C VAL A 208 10.93 -17.41 0.89
N ASN A 209 9.67 -17.78 0.68
CA ASN A 209 9.28 -19.19 0.57
C ASN A 209 9.95 -19.89 -0.62
N ILE A 210 10.18 -19.18 -1.72
CA ILE A 210 10.91 -19.67 -2.88
C ILE A 210 12.41 -19.73 -2.58
N ALA A 211 13.01 -18.62 -2.15
CA ALA A 211 14.46 -18.53 -1.93
C ALA A 211 14.94 -19.43 -0.78
N CYS A 212 14.11 -19.67 0.22
CA CYS A 212 14.45 -20.50 1.36
C CYS A 212 13.79 -21.89 1.27
N ALA A 213 13.34 -22.31 0.08
CA ALA A 213 12.73 -23.63 -0.10
C ALA A 213 13.68 -24.75 0.37
N GLY A 214 13.14 -25.70 1.14
CA GLY A 214 13.89 -26.83 1.71
C GLY A 214 14.42 -26.61 3.13
N ASP A 215 14.12 -25.47 3.77
CA ASP A 215 14.48 -25.20 5.17
C ASP A 215 13.47 -25.72 6.21
N GLY A 216 12.34 -26.29 5.76
CA GLY A 216 11.28 -26.80 6.64
C GLY A 216 10.38 -25.72 7.25
N GLU A 217 10.60 -24.44 6.92
CA GLU A 217 9.80 -23.31 7.40
C GLU A 217 8.96 -22.69 6.28
N GLN A 218 7.91 -21.95 6.66
CA GLN A 218 7.06 -21.21 5.72
C GLN A 218 6.73 -19.82 6.30
N THR A 219 7.07 -18.77 5.56
CA THR A 219 6.69 -17.40 5.87
C THR A 219 5.23 -17.23 5.52
N SER A 220 4.42 -16.89 6.52
CA SER A 220 2.97 -16.79 6.37
C SER A 220 2.60 -15.68 5.38
N GLY A 221 1.65 -15.98 4.50
CA GLY A 221 1.14 -15.05 3.49
C GLY A 221 0.27 -13.93 4.06
N LEU A 222 -0.12 -13.00 3.19
CA LEU A 222 -0.84 -11.78 3.55
C LEU A 222 -2.14 -12.03 4.33
N LEU A 223 -2.93 -13.03 3.94
CA LEU A 223 -4.22 -13.31 4.58
C LEU A 223 -4.04 -13.70 6.06
N LYS A 224 -3.11 -14.63 6.34
CA LYS A 224 -2.77 -15.05 7.71
C LYS A 224 -2.17 -13.88 8.50
N TYR A 225 -1.38 -13.03 7.84
CA TYR A 225 -0.85 -11.81 8.43
C TYR A 225 -1.94 -10.85 8.90
N ILE A 226 -2.93 -10.54 8.05
CA ILE A 226 -4.01 -9.60 8.39
C ILE A 226 -4.88 -10.16 9.52
N ILE A 227 -5.34 -11.41 9.39
CA ILE A 227 -6.26 -12.03 10.36
C ILE A 227 -5.61 -12.08 11.75
N LEU A 228 -4.39 -12.60 11.85
CA LEU A 228 -3.72 -12.74 13.14
C LEU A 228 -3.26 -11.41 13.70
N SER A 229 -2.88 -10.44 12.86
CA SER A 229 -2.54 -9.09 13.34
C SER A 229 -3.75 -8.39 13.95
N ILE A 230 -4.95 -8.54 13.38
CA ILE A 230 -6.17 -7.98 13.96
C ILE A 230 -6.52 -8.72 15.27
N LEU A 231 -6.50 -10.05 15.25
CA LEU A 231 -6.85 -10.87 16.42
C LEU A 231 -5.93 -10.65 17.62
N THR A 232 -4.65 -10.38 17.36
CA THR A 232 -3.62 -10.18 18.40
C THR A 232 -3.31 -8.70 18.64
N CYS A 233 -4.15 -7.78 18.17
CA CYS A 233 -3.97 -6.33 18.34
C CYS A 233 -2.58 -5.83 17.87
N GLY A 234 -2.06 -6.37 16.78
CA GLY A 234 -0.78 -5.99 16.18
C GLY A 234 0.44 -6.71 16.78
N ILE A 235 0.28 -7.64 17.72
CA ILE A 235 1.42 -8.41 18.26
C ILE A 235 1.94 -9.39 17.19
N TYR A 236 1.05 -9.99 16.40
CA TYR A 236 1.44 -10.92 15.35
C TYR A 236 2.28 -10.28 14.24
N SER A 237 2.07 -9.00 13.92
CA SER A 237 2.90 -8.33 12.91
C SER A 237 4.36 -8.21 13.35
N LEU A 238 4.60 -7.98 14.64
CA LEU A 238 5.94 -7.99 15.23
C LEU A 238 6.58 -9.39 15.19
N TYR A 239 5.79 -10.41 15.55
CA TYR A 239 6.24 -11.80 15.45
C TYR A 239 6.58 -12.20 14.00
N TRP A 240 5.77 -11.76 13.04
CA TRP A 240 5.98 -12.06 11.62
C TRP A 240 7.31 -11.51 11.12
N ASP A 241 7.61 -10.24 11.40
CA ASP A 241 8.88 -9.63 11.00
C ASP A 241 10.08 -10.26 11.74
N TYR A 242 9.90 -10.63 13.01
CA TYR A 242 10.88 -11.41 13.78
C TYR A 242 11.20 -12.75 13.12
N ALA A 243 10.18 -13.52 12.77
CA ALA A 243 10.32 -14.83 12.12
C ALA A 243 10.97 -14.69 10.74
N LEU A 244 10.57 -13.68 9.95
CA LEU A 244 11.20 -13.35 8.68
C LEU A 244 12.70 -13.09 8.84
N ALA A 245 13.10 -12.23 9.79
CA ALA A 245 14.50 -11.89 9.99
C ALA A 245 15.36 -13.09 10.44
N ASN A 246 14.82 -13.96 11.31
CA ASN A 246 15.47 -15.22 11.69
C ASN A 246 15.68 -16.13 10.49
N ARG A 247 14.66 -16.30 9.65
CA ARG A 247 14.72 -17.17 8.48
C ARG A 247 15.71 -16.67 7.43
N LEU A 248 15.78 -15.36 7.21
CA LEU A 248 16.78 -14.73 6.35
C LEU A 248 18.20 -14.97 6.89
N ALA A 249 18.40 -14.83 8.20
CA ALA A 249 19.70 -15.06 8.82
C ALA A 249 20.14 -16.54 8.71
N ALA A 250 19.23 -17.48 8.95
CA ALA A 250 19.49 -18.92 8.89
C ALA A 250 19.84 -19.40 7.46
N ASN A 251 19.22 -18.81 6.43
CA ASN A 251 19.45 -19.19 5.03
C ASN A 251 20.58 -18.40 4.35
N GLY A 252 21.15 -17.37 5.01
CA GLY A 252 22.29 -16.60 4.50
C GLY A 252 23.49 -17.47 4.08
N PRO A 253 23.97 -18.40 4.94
CA PRO A 253 25.12 -19.23 4.65
C PRO A 253 24.98 -20.10 3.39
N ARG A 254 23.75 -20.55 3.06
CA ARG A 254 23.46 -21.33 1.83
C ARG A 254 23.84 -20.59 0.55
N TYR A 255 23.81 -19.26 0.61
CA TYR A 255 24.14 -18.36 -0.49
C TYR A 255 25.49 -17.66 -0.32
N GLY A 256 26.32 -18.09 0.63
CA GLY A 256 27.63 -17.48 0.90
C GLY A 256 27.56 -16.13 1.61
N TYR A 257 26.43 -15.78 2.25
CA TYR A 257 26.28 -14.55 3.02
C TYR A 257 26.28 -14.82 4.52
N THR A 258 27.13 -14.13 5.27
CA THR A 258 27.01 -14.05 6.73
C THR A 258 26.03 -12.93 7.07
N ILE A 259 24.85 -13.30 7.57
CA ILE A 259 23.83 -12.35 8.05
C ILE A 259 23.84 -12.41 9.57
N GLN A 260 24.36 -11.36 10.21
CA GLN A 260 24.41 -11.26 11.67
C GLN A 260 23.07 -10.79 12.24
N GLU A 261 22.32 -9.97 11.49
CA GLU A 261 21.08 -9.39 11.96
C GLU A 261 19.91 -10.36 11.80
N ASN A 262 19.38 -10.82 12.93
CA ASN A 262 18.29 -11.80 13.02
C ASN A 262 17.03 -11.19 13.66
N GLY A 263 16.06 -12.02 14.02
CA GLY A 263 14.83 -11.58 14.68
C GLY A 263 15.07 -10.82 15.99
N SER A 264 16.07 -11.20 16.78
CA SER A 264 16.41 -10.48 18.00
C SER A 264 16.93 -9.07 17.69
N THR A 265 17.73 -8.92 16.63
CA THR A 265 18.17 -7.61 16.13
C THR A 265 16.99 -6.77 15.65
N TYR A 266 16.00 -7.38 14.98
CA TYR A 266 14.77 -6.70 14.58
C TYR A 266 14.00 -6.17 15.80
N LEU A 267 13.77 -7.02 16.81
CA LEU A 267 13.08 -6.64 18.05
C LEU A 267 13.85 -5.57 18.82
N LEU A 268 15.19 -5.63 18.87
CA LEU A 268 16.02 -4.60 19.50
C LEU A 268 15.75 -3.23 18.88
N TRP A 269 15.75 -3.14 17.54
CA TRP A 269 15.52 -1.88 16.85
C TRP A 269 14.08 -1.40 16.96
N VAL A 270 13.09 -2.30 16.93
CA VAL A 270 11.68 -1.90 17.04
C VAL A 270 11.32 -1.51 18.49
N LEU A 271 11.79 -2.26 19.49
CA LEU A 271 11.43 -2.06 20.89
C LEU A 271 12.30 -1.02 21.59
N LEU A 272 13.62 -1.03 21.39
CA LEU A 272 14.54 -0.08 22.02
C LEU A 272 14.86 1.09 21.09
N GLY A 273 15.15 0.81 19.82
CA GLY A 273 15.36 1.87 18.81
C GLY A 273 14.11 2.72 18.56
N GLY A 274 12.92 2.18 18.83
CA GLY A 274 11.65 2.92 18.78
C GLY A 274 11.59 4.10 19.76
N TRP A 275 12.36 4.07 20.85
CA TRP A 275 12.42 5.16 21.83
C TRP A 275 13.11 6.41 21.27
N VAL A 276 13.88 6.26 20.19
CA VAL A 276 14.52 7.36 19.46
C VAL A 276 13.57 7.89 18.39
N CYS A 277 12.43 8.44 18.82
CA CYS A 277 11.42 9.07 17.96
C CYS A 277 10.88 8.15 16.84
N GLY A 278 10.77 6.84 17.08
CA GLY A 278 10.26 5.89 16.09
C GLY A 278 11.23 5.57 14.94
N LEU A 279 12.46 6.09 14.96
CA LEU A 279 13.47 5.84 13.93
C LEU A 279 13.91 4.37 13.89
N GLY A 280 13.84 3.66 15.02
CA GLY A 280 14.19 2.25 15.11
C GLY A 280 13.40 1.35 14.16
N PHE A 281 12.14 1.66 13.89
CA PHE A 281 11.33 0.92 12.91
C PHE A 281 11.93 1.00 11.49
N PHE A 282 12.35 2.19 11.06
CA PHE A 282 12.96 2.38 9.74
C PHE A 282 14.33 1.70 9.64
N VAL A 283 15.11 1.70 10.73
CA VAL A 283 16.39 0.99 10.79
C VAL A 283 16.18 -0.52 10.68
N ALA A 284 15.24 -1.07 11.47
CA ALA A 284 14.88 -2.48 11.41
C ALA A 284 14.43 -2.89 10.00
N ARG A 285 13.57 -2.09 9.37
CA ARG A 285 13.10 -2.30 7.99
C ARG A 285 14.23 -2.23 6.98
N ASN A 286 15.18 -1.30 7.14
CA ASN A 286 16.33 -1.18 6.24
C ASN A 286 17.21 -2.43 6.27
N ILE A 287 17.47 -2.95 7.48
CA ILE A 287 18.22 -4.18 7.69
C ILE A 287 17.50 -5.36 7.02
N THR A 288 16.20 -5.53 7.28
CA THR A 288 15.40 -6.60 6.67
C THR A 288 15.40 -6.51 5.14
N ILE A 289 15.21 -5.32 4.56
CA ILE A 289 15.24 -5.12 3.10
C ILE A 289 16.61 -5.49 2.51
N LYS A 290 17.71 -5.08 3.16
CA LYS A 290 19.07 -5.40 2.70
C LYS A 290 19.33 -6.90 2.76
N ASN A 291 18.94 -7.56 3.84
CA ASN A 291 19.16 -9.00 4.02
C ASN A 291 18.27 -9.81 3.06
N LEU A 292 17.03 -9.39 2.84
CA LEU A 292 16.16 -9.97 1.81
C LEU A 292 16.79 -9.85 0.41
N ASN A 293 17.28 -8.67 0.04
CA ASN A 293 17.94 -8.47 -1.26
C ASN A 293 19.18 -9.36 -1.43
N LYS A 294 19.98 -9.57 -0.36
CA LYS A 294 21.12 -10.52 -0.39
C LYS A 294 20.65 -11.94 -0.70
N ILE A 295 19.61 -12.42 0.00
CA ILE A 295 19.05 -13.76 -0.20
C ILE A 295 18.49 -13.93 -1.61
N CYS A 296 17.67 -12.99 -2.09
CA CYS A 296 17.13 -13.04 -3.46
C CYS A 296 18.24 -13.04 -4.52
N ARG A 297 19.32 -12.26 -4.30
CA ARG A 297 20.48 -12.24 -5.20
C ARG A 297 21.23 -13.58 -5.20
N GLY A 298 21.40 -14.19 -4.02
CA GLY A 298 21.97 -15.53 -3.90
C GLY A 298 21.19 -16.57 -4.68
N TYR A 299 19.85 -16.53 -4.57
CA TYR A 299 18.96 -17.40 -5.34
C TYR A 299 19.11 -17.16 -6.85
N ASN A 300 19.11 -15.91 -7.30
CA ASN A 300 19.23 -15.55 -8.72
C ASN A 300 20.58 -16.00 -9.31
N GLN A 301 21.66 -15.93 -8.54
CA GLN A 301 22.99 -16.42 -8.96
C GLN A 301 23.02 -17.93 -9.17
N GLN A 302 22.24 -18.68 -8.40
CA GLN A 302 22.13 -20.14 -8.52
C GLN A 302 21.10 -20.56 -9.58
N ASN A 303 20.19 -19.67 -9.97
CA ASN A 303 19.12 -19.91 -10.95
C ASN A 303 19.13 -18.84 -12.06
N PRO A 304 20.20 -18.72 -12.86
CA PRO A 304 20.27 -17.74 -13.95
C PRO A 304 19.27 -18.09 -15.05
N ILE A 305 18.49 -17.11 -15.48
CA ILE A 305 17.67 -17.19 -16.69
C ILE A 305 18.48 -16.51 -17.79
N PHE A 306 18.91 -17.30 -18.79
CA PHE A 306 19.61 -16.82 -19.98
C PHE A 306 18.62 -16.35 -21.05
#